data_AF-A0A1E7I959-F1
#
_entry.id   AF-A0A1E7I959-F1
#
_cell.length_a   1.000
_cell.length_b   1.000
_cell.length_c   1.000
_cell.angle_alpha   90.00
_cell.angle_beta   90.00
_cell.angle_gamma   90.00
#
_symmetry.space_group_name_H-M   'P 1'
#
loop_
_entity.id
_entity.type
_entity.pdbx_description
1 polymer ?
#
loop_
_entity_poly.entity_id
_entity_poly.type
_entity_poly.pdbx_seq_one_letter_code
_entity_poly.pdbx_strand_id
1 'polypeptide(L)'
;MRLTIFITALVLFASGIGLGFLDKVSASVATYAAAVLGLVFVFLPEFKKFKGLGIEAELLDRKIEEADRLIAQLRDITVPIAEMLLSATARMGRLGSAMPRHQKHDLLQRIERELRKCGVSDAQLEQAKMDWHRYNIFDLSGPVFESIIRALEPHLKEQDSKLRSFPHPISPDRKNEYEQLIEERNIVLREKQTLRDLQQLKNQSKMAVSISSCIRDSQVLNHEEKKNLLESLKERIKDIEHYVKHKDFRRLSVWLGETDDA
;
A
#
# COMPACT_ATOMS: atom_id res chain seq x y z
N MET A 1 -11.87 37.33 -57.27
CA MET A 1 -11.01 38.05 -56.29
C MET A 1 -9.62 37.46 -56.13
N ARG A 2 -9.43 36.14 -55.95
CA ARG A 2 -8.06 35.57 -55.79
C ARG A 2 -7.19 35.73 -57.03
N LEU A 3 -7.73 35.40 -58.19
CA LEU A 3 -7.02 35.54 -59.47
C LEU A 3 -6.63 37.00 -59.76
N THR A 4 -7.51 37.96 -59.42
CA THR A 4 -7.23 39.38 -59.60
C THR A 4 -6.10 39.86 -58.68
N ILE A 5 -6.11 39.48 -57.40
CA ILE A 5 -5.02 39.83 -56.45
C ILE A 5 -3.70 39.16 -56.86
N PHE A 6 -3.74 37.92 -57.34
CA PHE A 6 -2.55 37.21 -57.83
C PHE A 6 -1.93 37.88 -59.06
N ILE A 7 -2.75 38.24 -60.05
CA ILE A 7 -2.29 38.97 -61.24
C ILE A 7 -1.72 40.34 -60.83
N THR A 8 -2.39 41.06 -59.92
CA THR A 8 -1.89 42.35 -59.40
C THR A 8 -0.55 42.19 -58.69
N ALA A 9 -0.38 41.16 -57.86
CA ALA A 9 0.90 40.89 -57.18
C ALA A 9 2.02 40.56 -58.18
N LEU A 10 1.73 39.80 -59.24
CA LEU A 10 2.71 39.47 -60.28
C LEU A 10 3.16 40.72 -61.07
N VAL A 11 2.21 41.61 -61.38
CA VAL A 11 2.49 42.89 -62.03
C VAL A 11 3.33 43.81 -61.13
N LEU A 12 3.01 43.87 -59.83
CA LEU A 12 3.79 44.63 -58.85
C LEU A 12 5.22 44.09 -58.71
N PHE A 13 5.39 42.76 -58.75
CA PHE A 13 6.71 42.11 -58.69
C PHE A 13 7.56 42.45 -59.93
N ALA A 14 6.97 42.34 -61.14
CA ALA A 14 7.63 42.72 -62.38
C ALA A 14 7.99 44.23 -62.43
N SER A 15 7.10 45.08 -61.90
CA SER A 15 7.33 46.52 -61.78
C SER A 15 8.46 46.85 -60.80
N GLY A 16 8.57 46.09 -59.69
CA GLY A 16 9.67 46.19 -58.74
C GLY A 16 11.03 45.87 -59.35
N ILE A 17 11.09 44.83 -60.22
CA ILE A 17 12.30 44.50 -61.00
C ILE A 17 12.69 45.66 -61.90
N GLY A 18 11.75 46.20 -62.68
CA GLY A 18 12.01 47.33 -63.59
C GLY A 18 12.47 48.59 -62.86
N LEU A 19 11.88 48.90 -61.69
CA LEU A 19 12.30 50.04 -60.86
C LEU A 19 13.68 49.82 -60.22
N GLY A 20 14.06 48.56 -59.94
CA GLY A 20 15.39 48.20 -59.47
C GLY A 20 16.48 48.45 -60.51
N PHE A 21 16.22 48.15 -61.78
CA PHE A 21 17.14 48.47 -62.89
C PHE A 21 17.29 49.98 -63.15
N LEU A 22 16.35 50.80 -62.68
CA LEU A 22 16.37 52.26 -62.81
C LEU A 22 16.95 52.96 -61.55
N ASP A 23 17.65 52.23 -60.68
CA ASP A 23 18.24 52.70 -59.42
C ASP A 23 17.24 53.36 -58.44
N LYS A 24 15.93 53.13 -58.61
CA LYS A 24 14.89 53.59 -57.69
C LYS A 24 14.65 52.57 -56.58
N VAL A 25 15.70 52.31 -55.81
CA VAL A 25 15.75 51.24 -54.79
C VAL A 25 14.57 51.34 -53.80
N SER A 26 14.24 52.53 -53.32
CA SER A 26 13.15 52.72 -52.35
C SER A 26 11.76 52.37 -52.92
N ALA A 27 11.51 52.70 -54.20
CA ALA A 27 10.24 52.37 -54.87
C ALA A 27 10.18 50.88 -55.25
N SER A 28 11.33 50.29 -55.61
CA SER A 28 11.46 48.85 -55.85
C SER A 28 11.16 48.03 -54.58
N VAL A 29 11.71 48.41 -53.43
CA VAL A 29 11.43 47.75 -52.15
C VAL A 29 9.95 47.85 -51.77
N ALA A 30 9.33 49.02 -51.92
CA ALA A 30 7.92 49.22 -51.60
C ALA A 30 6.99 48.36 -52.49
N THR A 31 7.31 48.24 -53.79
CA THR A 31 6.53 47.44 -54.74
C THR A 31 6.70 45.94 -54.51
N TYR A 32 7.90 45.47 -54.14
CA TYR A 32 8.11 44.09 -53.71
C TYR A 32 7.36 43.76 -52.42
N ALA A 33 7.40 44.65 -51.42
CA ALA A 33 6.68 44.44 -50.17
C ALA A 33 5.17 44.33 -50.40
N ALA A 34 4.61 45.19 -51.26
CA ALA A 34 3.21 45.13 -51.65
C ALA A 34 2.86 43.84 -52.43
N ALA A 35 3.74 43.39 -53.33
CA ALA A 35 3.55 42.12 -54.06
C ALA A 35 3.56 40.90 -53.11
N VAL A 36 4.51 40.84 -52.18
CA VAL A 36 4.62 39.76 -51.19
C VAL A 36 3.40 39.73 -50.27
N LEU A 37 2.96 40.88 -49.76
CA LEU A 37 1.73 40.98 -48.96
C LEU A 37 0.50 40.53 -49.76
N GLY A 38 0.40 40.94 -51.02
CA GLY A 38 -0.66 40.49 -51.93
C GLY A 38 -0.70 38.97 -52.08
N LEU A 39 0.45 38.32 -52.26
CA LEU A 39 0.57 36.87 -52.33
C LEU A 39 0.18 36.19 -51.01
N VAL A 40 0.61 36.73 -49.87
CA VAL A 40 0.22 36.21 -48.54
C VAL A 40 -1.31 36.21 -48.39
N PHE A 41 -2.01 37.25 -48.83
CA PHE A 41 -3.47 37.31 -48.79
C PHE A 41 -4.16 36.34 -49.77
N VAL A 42 -3.54 36.02 -50.91
CA VAL A 42 -4.07 35.02 -51.86
C VAL A 42 -4.03 33.61 -51.24
N PHE A 43 -2.96 33.28 -50.51
CA PHE A 43 -2.75 31.96 -49.90
C PHE A 43 -3.31 31.83 -48.46
N LEU A 44 -3.67 32.94 -47.80
CA LEU A 44 -4.29 32.97 -46.46
C LEU A 44 -5.47 31.98 -46.27
N PRO A 45 -6.37 31.80 -47.26
CA PRO A 45 -7.48 30.86 -47.14
C PRO A 45 -7.06 29.38 -47.19
N GLU A 46 -5.91 29.05 -47.77
CA GLU A 46 -5.36 27.68 -47.81
C GLU A 46 -4.77 27.31 -46.45
N PHE A 47 -4.14 28.27 -45.75
CA PHE A 47 -3.77 28.11 -44.34
C PHE A 47 -4.98 27.90 -43.41
N LYS A 48 -6.14 28.50 -43.73
CA LYS A 48 -7.41 28.21 -43.04
C LYS A 48 -7.93 26.79 -43.30
N LYS A 49 -7.72 26.23 -44.50
CA LYS A 49 -8.05 24.82 -44.81
C LYS A 49 -7.09 23.83 -44.13
N PHE A 50 -5.82 24.19 -43.96
CA PHE A 50 -4.84 23.39 -43.21
C PHE A 50 -5.21 23.23 -41.73
N LYS A 51 -5.96 24.19 -41.15
CA LYS A 51 -6.55 24.09 -39.80
C LYS A 51 -7.83 23.25 -39.72
N GLY A 52 -8.51 22.98 -40.83
CA GLY A 52 -9.87 22.39 -40.82
C GLY A 52 -9.98 20.96 -41.36
N LEU A 53 -8.88 20.32 -41.76
CA LEU A 53 -8.90 19.04 -42.50
C LEU A 53 -8.23 17.92 -41.69
N GLY A 54 -8.89 17.37 -40.66
CA GLY A 54 -8.53 16.10 -40.02
C GLY A 54 -7.21 16.06 -39.23
N ILE A 55 -6.26 16.96 -39.50
CA ILE A 55 -4.95 17.06 -38.84
C ILE A 55 -5.11 17.52 -37.39
N GLU A 56 -6.09 18.39 -37.07
CA GLU A 56 -6.41 18.73 -35.67
C GLU A 56 -7.00 17.54 -34.91
N ALA A 57 -7.82 16.71 -35.55
CA ALA A 57 -8.36 15.50 -34.94
C ALA A 57 -7.26 14.45 -34.74
N GLU A 58 -6.40 14.22 -35.73
CA GLU A 58 -5.26 13.29 -35.63
C GLU A 58 -4.20 13.77 -34.61
N LEU A 59 -3.95 15.09 -34.50
CA LEU A 59 -3.11 15.66 -33.44
C LEU A 59 -3.76 15.56 -32.07
N LEU A 60 -5.08 15.72 -31.98
CA LEU A 60 -5.82 15.56 -30.73
C LEU A 60 -5.79 14.10 -30.29
N ASP A 61 -6.06 13.16 -31.20
CA ASP A 61 -6.03 11.72 -30.95
C ASP A 61 -4.64 11.28 -30.52
N ARG A 62 -3.57 11.73 -31.21
CA ARG A 62 -2.18 11.48 -30.76
C ARG A 62 -1.89 12.06 -29.39
N LYS A 63 -2.37 13.27 -29.08
CA LYS A 63 -2.16 13.88 -27.77
C LYS A 63 -2.95 13.16 -26.67
N ILE A 64 -4.13 12.65 -26.98
CA ILE A 64 -4.92 11.81 -26.07
C ILE A 64 -4.18 10.49 -25.84
N GLU A 65 -3.68 9.84 -26.89
CA GLU A 65 -2.93 8.59 -26.79
C GLU A 65 -1.61 8.76 -26.03
N GLU A 66 -0.89 9.87 -26.26
CA GLU A 66 0.29 10.26 -25.47
C GLU A 66 -0.07 10.54 -24.01
N ALA A 67 -1.18 11.24 -23.74
CA ALA A 67 -1.65 11.50 -22.38
C ALA A 67 -2.04 10.20 -21.67
N ASP A 68 -2.76 9.29 -22.33
CA ASP A 68 -3.12 7.96 -21.81
C ASP A 68 -1.88 7.13 -21.53
N ARG A 69 -0.88 7.18 -22.42
CA ARG A 69 0.41 6.52 -22.20
C ARG A 69 1.17 7.11 -21.00
N LEU A 70 1.18 8.44 -20.86
CA LEU A 70 1.79 9.11 -19.71
C LEU A 70 1.07 8.79 -18.40
N ILE A 71 -0.27 8.75 -18.42
CA ILE A 71 -1.09 8.34 -17.27
C ILE A 71 -0.78 6.88 -16.90
N ALA A 72 -0.68 5.98 -17.88
CA ALA A 72 -0.30 4.59 -17.65
C ALA A 72 1.10 4.48 -17.03
N GLN A 73 2.09 5.21 -17.55
CA GLN A 73 3.44 5.26 -16.98
C GLN A 73 3.44 5.83 -15.56
N LEU A 74 2.65 6.88 -15.30
CA LEU A 74 2.50 7.46 -13.97
C LEU A 74 1.91 6.44 -13.01
N ARG A 75 0.90 5.68 -13.44
CA ARG A 75 0.27 4.61 -12.65
C ARG A 75 1.27 3.48 -12.35
N ASP A 76 2.07 3.07 -13.34
CA ASP A 76 3.07 2.01 -13.18
C ASP A 76 4.17 2.41 -12.18
N ILE A 77 4.52 3.69 -12.08
CA ILE A 77 5.44 4.22 -11.06
C ILE A 77 4.75 4.37 -9.70
N THR A 78 3.46 4.67 -9.69
CA THR A 78 2.67 4.90 -8.46
C THR A 78 2.46 3.62 -7.67
N VAL A 79 2.35 2.46 -8.31
CA VAL A 79 2.13 1.17 -7.63
C VAL A 79 3.29 0.78 -6.69
N PRO A 80 4.57 0.77 -7.13
CA PRO A 80 5.69 0.53 -6.21
C PRO A 80 5.79 1.54 -5.06
N ILE A 81 5.46 2.81 -5.31
CA ILE A 81 5.43 3.86 -4.28
C ILE A 81 4.31 3.56 -3.28
N ALA A 82 3.14 3.13 -3.74
CA ALA A 82 2.04 2.71 -2.89
C ALA A 82 2.42 1.55 -1.98
N GLU A 83 3.02 0.49 -2.53
CA GLU A 83 3.51 -0.66 -1.76
C GLU A 83 4.48 -0.21 -0.67
N MET A 84 5.43 0.66 -1.01
CA MET A 84 6.38 1.22 -0.06
C MET A 84 5.70 2.04 1.04
N LEU A 85 4.77 2.94 0.68
CA LEU A 85 4.04 3.78 1.63
C LEU A 85 3.14 2.96 2.56
N LEU A 86 2.43 1.97 2.03
CA LEU A 86 1.55 1.09 2.80
C LEU A 86 2.36 0.19 3.73
N SER A 87 3.47 -0.39 3.25
CA SER A 87 4.40 -1.16 4.08
C SER A 87 5.04 -0.31 5.18
N ALA A 88 5.49 0.91 4.85
CA ALA A 88 6.05 1.84 5.82
C ALA A 88 5.02 2.23 6.88
N THR A 89 3.80 2.58 6.46
CA THR A 89 2.67 2.93 7.37
C THR A 89 2.31 1.75 8.27
N ALA A 90 2.29 0.53 7.73
CA ALA A 90 2.01 -0.68 8.49
C ALA A 90 3.07 -0.96 9.57
N ARG A 91 4.33 -0.54 9.36
CA ARG A 91 5.44 -0.74 10.30
C ARG A 91 5.63 0.42 11.28
N MET A 92 5.16 1.61 10.94
CA MET A 92 5.17 2.80 11.78
C MET A 92 4.43 2.54 13.09
N GLY A 93 4.87 3.08 14.24
CA GLY A 93 4.33 2.65 15.53
C GLY A 93 5.21 1.68 16.29
N ARG A 94 5.85 0.73 15.57
CA ARG A 94 6.46 -0.45 16.21
C ARG A 94 7.96 -0.35 16.51
N LEU A 95 8.68 0.54 15.82
CA LEU A 95 10.11 0.81 16.03
C LEU A 95 10.34 2.16 16.73
N GLY A 96 9.54 2.46 17.76
CA GLY A 96 9.73 3.65 18.59
C GLY A 96 9.17 4.97 18.04
N SER A 97 8.34 4.96 16.99
CA SER A 97 7.57 6.14 16.57
C SER A 97 6.12 6.05 17.02
N ALA A 98 5.62 7.06 17.73
CA ALA A 98 4.33 7.05 18.42
C ALA A 98 3.13 7.40 17.52
N MET A 99 2.97 6.80 16.33
CA MET A 99 1.75 7.02 15.55
C MET A 99 0.62 6.12 16.05
N PRO A 100 -0.47 6.67 16.62
CA PRO A 100 -1.59 5.88 17.13
C PRO A 100 -2.33 5.14 16.00
N ARG A 101 -3.00 4.03 16.35
CA ARG A 101 -3.78 3.20 15.41
C ARG A 101 -4.78 3.97 14.56
N HIS A 102 -5.48 4.95 15.13
CA HIS A 102 -6.41 5.79 14.39
C HIS A 102 -5.73 6.63 13.30
N GLN A 103 -4.57 7.21 13.58
CA GLN A 103 -3.83 7.98 12.58
C GLN A 103 -3.29 7.08 11.47
N LYS A 104 -2.81 5.87 11.82
CA LYS A 104 -2.38 4.86 10.83
C LYS A 104 -3.53 4.46 9.91
N HIS A 105 -4.69 4.19 10.48
CA HIS A 105 -5.88 3.81 9.72
C HIS A 105 -6.37 4.94 8.81
N ASP A 106 -6.45 6.18 9.31
CA ASP A 106 -6.84 7.35 8.53
C ASP A 106 -5.85 7.61 7.38
N LEU A 107 -4.54 7.47 7.64
CA LEU A 107 -3.51 7.61 6.62
C LEU A 107 -3.65 6.55 5.54
N LEU A 108 -3.89 5.28 5.91
CA LEU A 108 -4.14 4.19 4.98
C LEU A 108 -5.32 4.50 4.06
N GLN A 109 -6.46 4.92 4.63
CA GLN A 109 -7.66 5.25 3.85
C GLN A 109 -7.42 6.41 2.89
N ARG A 110 -6.64 7.43 3.30
CA ARG A 110 -6.25 8.53 2.42
C ARG A 110 -5.38 8.04 1.27
N ILE A 111 -4.37 7.22 1.55
CA ILE A 111 -3.49 6.63 0.53
C ILE A 111 -4.34 5.82 -0.47
N GLU A 112 -5.18 4.90 0.01
CA GLU A 112 -6.06 4.11 -0.87
C GLU A 112 -6.93 5.00 -1.77
N ARG A 113 -7.54 6.04 -1.22
CA ARG A 113 -8.39 6.95 -1.98
C ARG A 113 -7.62 7.67 -3.08
N GLU A 114 -6.43 8.19 -2.79
CA GLU A 114 -5.63 8.87 -3.82
C GLU A 114 -5.13 7.89 -4.88
N LEU A 115 -4.74 6.66 -4.50
CA LEU A 115 -4.34 5.62 -5.45
C LEU A 115 -5.47 5.19 -6.38
N ARG A 116 -6.70 5.06 -5.86
CA ARG A 116 -7.89 4.81 -6.69
C ARG A 116 -8.12 5.93 -7.70
N LYS A 117 -7.93 7.20 -7.31
CA LYS A 117 -8.02 8.34 -8.26
C LYS A 117 -6.95 8.26 -9.35
N CYS A 118 -5.78 7.69 -9.06
CA CYS A 118 -4.73 7.41 -10.05
C CYS A 118 -4.99 6.15 -10.90
N GLY A 119 -6.16 5.52 -10.77
CA GLY A 119 -6.53 4.36 -11.58
C GLY A 119 -5.89 3.04 -11.14
N VAL A 120 -5.36 2.95 -9.91
CA VAL A 120 -4.88 1.69 -9.34
C VAL A 120 -6.09 0.81 -9.01
N SER A 121 -6.05 -0.45 -9.45
CA SER A 121 -7.14 -1.40 -9.22
C SER A 121 -7.20 -1.89 -7.76
N ASP A 122 -8.38 -2.31 -7.30
CA ASP A 122 -8.53 -2.87 -5.95
C ASP A 122 -7.65 -4.11 -5.73
N ALA A 123 -7.45 -4.94 -6.77
CA ALA A 123 -6.55 -6.09 -6.67
C ALA A 123 -5.09 -5.69 -6.40
N GLN A 124 -4.61 -4.62 -7.04
CA GLN A 124 -3.27 -4.08 -6.77
C GLN A 124 -3.17 -3.46 -5.37
N LEU A 125 -4.23 -2.80 -4.90
CA LEU A 125 -4.29 -2.27 -3.53
C LEU A 125 -4.26 -3.37 -2.48
N GLU A 126 -5.02 -4.44 -2.65
CA GLU A 126 -4.99 -5.60 -1.74
C GLU A 126 -3.62 -6.27 -1.71
N GLN A 127 -2.97 -6.39 -2.86
CA GLN A 127 -1.60 -6.90 -2.94
C GLN A 127 -0.61 -6.00 -2.18
N ALA A 128 -0.74 -4.68 -2.33
CA ALA A 128 0.10 -3.72 -1.64
C ALA A 128 -0.15 -3.69 -0.11
N LYS A 129 -1.33 -4.12 0.34
CA LYS A 129 -1.70 -4.22 1.76
C LYS A 129 -1.29 -5.53 2.43
N MET A 130 -0.57 -6.43 1.76
CA MET A 130 -0.14 -7.69 2.39
C MET A 130 0.55 -7.50 3.74
N ASP A 131 1.47 -6.54 3.84
CA ASP A 131 2.15 -6.21 5.10
C ASP A 131 1.16 -5.63 6.12
N TRP A 132 0.27 -4.73 5.70
CA TRP A 132 -0.78 -4.18 6.56
C TRP A 132 -1.64 -5.27 7.20
N HIS A 133 -2.11 -6.23 6.41
CA HIS A 133 -2.93 -7.33 6.92
C HIS A 133 -2.17 -8.25 7.87
N ARG A 134 -0.93 -8.61 7.54
CA ARG A 134 -0.07 -9.41 8.40
C ARG A 134 0.12 -8.75 9.77
N TYR A 135 0.37 -7.45 9.75
CA TYR A 135 0.63 -6.68 10.95
C TYR A 135 -0.63 -6.48 11.81
N ASN A 136 -1.80 -6.29 11.20
CA ASN A 136 -3.04 -6.24 11.97
C ASN A 136 -3.41 -7.59 12.59
N ILE A 137 -3.16 -8.72 11.91
CA ILE A 137 -3.36 -10.03 12.53
C ILE A 137 -2.40 -10.24 13.71
N PHE A 138 -1.15 -9.79 13.58
CA PHE A 138 -0.19 -9.80 14.68
C PHE A 138 -0.70 -8.98 15.87
N ASP A 139 -1.14 -7.73 15.65
CA ASP A 139 -1.64 -6.87 16.73
C ASP A 139 -2.92 -7.43 17.39
N LEU A 140 -3.86 -7.94 16.59
CA LEU A 140 -5.10 -8.55 17.10
C LEU A 140 -4.82 -9.80 17.94
N SER A 141 -3.77 -10.55 17.59
CA SER A 141 -3.39 -11.78 18.30
C SER A 141 -2.48 -11.55 19.51
N GLY A 142 -1.73 -10.44 19.57
CA GLY A 142 -0.83 -10.10 20.68
C GLY A 142 -1.46 -10.23 22.07
N PRO A 143 -2.55 -9.50 22.37
CA PRO A 143 -3.22 -9.58 23.67
C PRO A 143 -3.77 -10.99 24.00
N VAL A 144 -4.10 -11.77 22.97
CA VAL A 144 -4.56 -13.15 23.12
C VAL A 144 -3.40 -14.05 23.55
N PHE A 145 -2.25 -13.95 22.86
CA PHE A 145 -1.04 -14.67 23.25
C PHE A 145 -0.58 -14.31 24.66
N GLU A 146 -0.57 -13.01 25.00
CA GLU A 146 -0.22 -12.57 26.35
C GLU A 146 -1.14 -13.16 27.41
N SER A 147 -2.45 -13.21 27.16
CA SER A 147 -3.41 -13.78 28.10
C SER A 147 -3.14 -15.26 28.35
N ILE A 148 -2.81 -16.02 27.30
CA ILE A 148 -2.45 -17.45 27.42
C ILE A 148 -1.12 -17.59 28.18
N ILE A 149 -0.10 -16.80 27.85
CA ILE A 149 1.19 -16.83 28.54
C ILE A 149 1.02 -16.50 30.03
N ARG A 150 0.19 -15.50 30.37
CA ARG A 150 -0.14 -15.15 31.76
C ARG A 150 -0.84 -16.30 32.48
N ALA A 151 -1.68 -17.08 31.80
CA ALA A 151 -2.32 -18.26 32.39
C ALA A 151 -1.34 -19.41 32.67
N LEU A 152 -0.26 -19.53 31.88
CA LEU A 152 0.80 -20.54 32.07
C LEU A 152 1.84 -20.15 33.13
N GLU A 153 1.96 -18.87 33.45
CA GLU A 153 2.99 -18.34 34.36
C GLU A 153 2.92 -18.90 35.80
N PRO A 154 1.74 -19.05 36.44
CA PRO A 154 1.63 -19.65 37.76
C PRO A 154 2.14 -21.09 37.80
N HIS A 155 1.82 -21.89 36.78
CA HIS A 155 2.26 -23.28 36.64
C HIS A 155 3.78 -23.38 36.54
N LEU A 156 4.41 -22.50 35.75
CA LEU A 156 5.87 -22.44 35.66
C LEU A 156 6.51 -22.07 37.01
N LYS A 157 5.94 -21.09 37.72
CA LYS A 157 6.43 -20.67 39.04
C LYS A 157 6.30 -21.77 40.09
N GLU A 158 5.21 -22.52 40.07
CA GLU A 158 5.00 -23.66 40.96
C GLU A 158 6.08 -24.73 40.72
N GLN A 159 6.32 -25.09 39.45
CA GLN A 159 7.34 -26.09 39.10
C GLN A 159 8.76 -25.62 39.42
N ASP A 160 9.08 -24.35 39.17
CA ASP A 160 10.36 -23.74 39.59
C ASP A 160 10.52 -23.78 41.11
N SER A 161 9.45 -23.55 41.87
CA SER A 161 9.48 -23.63 43.33
C SER A 161 9.73 -25.07 43.82
N LYS A 162 9.05 -26.06 43.24
CA LYS A 162 9.25 -27.49 43.57
C LYS A 162 10.70 -27.91 43.34
N LEU A 163 11.27 -27.57 42.18
CA LEU A 163 12.66 -27.88 41.85
C LEU A 163 13.67 -27.19 42.78
N ARG A 164 13.46 -25.92 43.13
CA ARG A 164 14.34 -25.20 44.07
C ARG A 164 14.29 -25.79 45.48
N SER A 165 13.13 -26.28 45.90
CA SER A 165 12.95 -26.94 47.20
C SER A 165 13.44 -28.39 47.24
N PHE A 166 13.82 -28.95 46.08
CA PHE A 166 14.27 -30.33 46.00
C PHE A 166 15.61 -30.50 46.76
N PRO A 167 15.77 -31.53 47.62
CA PRO A 167 17.01 -31.71 48.36
C PRO A 167 18.23 -31.96 47.48
N HIS A 168 19.35 -31.32 47.85
CA HIS A 168 20.64 -31.46 47.18
C HIS A 168 21.70 -31.98 48.16
N PRO A 169 22.65 -32.83 47.73
CA PRO A 169 22.78 -33.40 46.38
C PRO A 169 21.68 -34.42 46.05
N ILE A 170 21.35 -34.55 44.76
CA ILE A 170 20.30 -35.47 44.30
C ILE A 170 20.76 -36.91 44.52
N SER A 171 20.06 -37.63 45.39
CA SER A 171 20.37 -39.01 45.70
C SER A 171 19.85 -39.98 44.62
N PRO A 172 20.51 -41.14 44.38
CA PRO A 172 20.12 -42.07 43.32
C PRO A 172 18.67 -42.58 43.41
N ASP A 173 18.15 -42.74 44.64
CA ASP A 173 16.78 -43.15 44.95
C ASP A 173 15.73 -42.08 44.59
N ARG A 174 16.13 -40.80 44.51
CA ARG A 174 15.25 -39.67 44.20
C ARG A 174 15.46 -39.09 42.81
N LYS A 175 16.35 -39.69 42.02
CA LYS A 175 16.66 -39.24 40.65
C LYS A 175 15.43 -39.21 39.75
N ASN A 176 14.58 -40.24 39.80
CA ASN A 176 13.37 -40.33 38.98
C ASN A 176 12.35 -39.23 39.33
N GLU A 177 12.18 -38.92 40.61
CA GLU A 177 11.32 -37.85 41.08
C GLU A 177 11.80 -36.48 40.57
N TYR A 178 13.11 -36.24 40.63
CA TYR A 178 13.73 -35.03 40.10
C TYR A 178 13.59 -34.91 38.58
N GLU A 179 13.81 -36.00 37.83
CA GLU A 179 13.63 -36.05 36.38
C GLU A 179 12.18 -35.77 35.97
N GLN A 180 11.20 -36.28 36.72
CA GLN A 180 9.80 -35.99 36.48
C GLN A 180 9.48 -34.50 36.66
N LEU A 181 9.98 -33.87 37.72
CA LEU A 181 9.78 -32.43 37.95
C LEU A 181 10.40 -31.57 36.83
N ILE A 182 11.56 -31.99 36.30
CA ILE A 182 12.18 -31.34 35.13
C ILE A 182 11.27 -31.48 33.91
N GLU A 183 10.72 -32.67 33.66
CA GLU A 183 9.87 -32.90 32.49
C GLU A 183 8.57 -32.10 32.58
N GLU A 184 7.92 -32.06 33.74
CA GLU A 184 6.75 -31.23 34.00
C GLU A 184 7.02 -29.74 33.73
N ARG A 185 8.16 -29.23 34.20
CA ARG A 185 8.61 -27.86 33.88
C ARG A 185 8.83 -27.66 32.38
N ASN A 186 9.46 -28.63 31.71
CA ASN A 186 9.76 -28.54 30.29
C ASN A 186 8.49 -28.53 29.43
N ILE A 187 7.41 -29.21 29.85
CA ILE A 187 6.11 -29.13 29.18
C ILE A 187 5.62 -27.67 29.14
N VAL A 188 5.63 -26.96 30.26
CA VAL A 188 5.20 -25.55 30.33
C VAL A 188 6.06 -24.66 29.42
N LEU A 189 7.37 -24.87 29.41
CA LEU A 189 8.28 -24.10 28.55
C LEU A 189 8.05 -24.39 27.06
N ARG A 190 7.79 -25.64 26.69
CA ARG A 190 7.48 -26.02 25.31
C ARG A 190 6.17 -25.37 24.85
N GLU A 191 5.14 -25.32 25.69
CA GLU A 191 3.89 -24.63 25.34
C GLU A 191 4.09 -23.13 25.16
N LYS A 192 4.84 -22.47 26.06
CA LYS A 192 5.19 -21.05 25.92
C LYS A 192 5.99 -20.79 24.64
N GLN A 193 6.93 -21.68 24.29
CA GLN A 193 7.69 -21.56 23.06
C GLN A 193 6.82 -21.76 21.82
N THR A 194 5.92 -22.75 21.83
CA THR A 194 4.95 -23.00 20.75
C THR A 194 4.10 -21.76 20.48
N LEU A 195 3.63 -21.07 21.51
CA LEU A 195 2.87 -19.83 21.37
C LEU A 195 3.70 -18.71 20.74
N ARG A 196 4.97 -18.56 21.13
CA ARG A 196 5.89 -17.59 20.53
C ARG A 196 6.17 -17.89 19.06
N ASP A 197 6.35 -19.16 18.72
CA ASP A 197 6.59 -19.59 17.34
C ASP A 197 5.36 -19.34 16.47
N LEU A 198 4.16 -19.60 16.98
CA LEU A 198 2.90 -19.28 16.32
C LEU A 198 2.77 -17.77 16.02
N GLN A 199 3.12 -16.93 16.98
CA GLN A 199 3.07 -15.47 16.82
C GLN A 199 4.00 -14.97 15.70
N GLN A 200 5.10 -15.69 15.44
CA GLN A 200 6.08 -15.32 14.41
C GLN A 200 5.78 -15.88 13.00
N LEU A 201 4.72 -16.70 12.85
CA LEU A 201 4.37 -17.27 11.56
C LEU A 201 4.10 -16.20 10.50
N LYS A 202 4.72 -16.36 9.33
CA LYS A 202 4.47 -15.52 8.16
C LYS A 202 3.06 -15.73 7.60
N ASN A 203 2.61 -16.98 7.54
CA ASN A 203 1.26 -17.33 7.11
C ASN A 203 0.34 -17.44 8.32
N GLN A 204 -0.57 -16.47 8.46
CA GLN A 204 -1.47 -16.36 9.60
C GLN A 204 -2.93 -16.69 9.24
N SER A 205 -3.15 -17.35 8.10
CA SER A 205 -4.49 -17.74 7.62
C SER A 205 -5.26 -18.68 8.55
N LYS A 206 -4.57 -19.33 9.49
CA LYS A 206 -5.18 -20.24 10.47
C LYS A 206 -5.00 -19.76 11.92
N MET A 207 -4.62 -18.50 12.12
CA MET A 207 -4.23 -17.98 13.45
C MET A 207 -5.28 -18.25 14.53
N ALA A 208 -6.55 -17.92 14.27
CA ALA A 208 -7.64 -18.13 15.24
C ALA A 208 -7.83 -19.61 15.62
N VAL A 209 -7.71 -20.51 14.64
CA VAL A 209 -7.82 -21.96 14.84
C VAL A 209 -6.62 -22.47 15.63
N SER A 210 -5.40 -22.08 15.26
CA SER A 210 -4.17 -22.46 15.96
C SER A 210 -4.18 -22.03 17.42
N ILE A 211 -4.59 -20.79 17.71
CA ILE A 211 -4.76 -20.29 19.08
C ILE A 211 -5.75 -21.14 19.87
N SER A 212 -6.92 -21.40 19.28
CA SER A 212 -7.97 -22.17 19.95
C SER A 212 -7.54 -23.62 20.22
N SER A 213 -6.81 -24.24 19.30
CA SER A 213 -6.23 -25.56 19.49
C SER A 213 -5.15 -25.56 20.56
N CYS A 214 -4.23 -24.59 20.60
CA CYS A 214 -3.24 -24.49 21.68
C CYS A 214 -3.87 -24.44 23.07
N ILE A 215 -4.98 -23.72 23.24
CA ILE A 215 -5.68 -23.69 24.54
C ILE A 215 -6.33 -25.05 24.84
N ARG A 216 -7.04 -25.64 23.87
CA ARG A 216 -7.74 -26.93 24.07
C ARG A 216 -6.79 -28.08 24.35
N ASP A 217 -5.67 -28.12 23.63
CA ASP A 217 -4.71 -29.21 23.62
C ASP A 217 -3.59 -29.03 24.67
N SER A 218 -3.60 -27.93 25.43
CA SER A 218 -2.65 -27.68 26.52
C SER A 218 -2.66 -28.84 27.52
N GLN A 219 -1.48 -29.33 27.88
CA GLN A 219 -1.26 -30.36 28.90
C GLN A 219 -1.11 -29.74 30.29
N VAL A 220 -0.85 -28.43 30.35
CA VAL A 220 -0.63 -27.68 31.59
C VAL A 220 -1.95 -27.20 32.19
N LEU A 221 -2.83 -26.64 31.36
CA LEU A 221 -4.09 -26.08 31.83
C LEU A 221 -5.11 -27.17 32.12
N ASN A 222 -5.80 -27.06 33.25
CA ASN A 222 -6.92 -27.93 33.58
C ASN A 222 -8.19 -27.56 32.79
N HIS A 223 -9.23 -28.41 32.87
CA HIS A 223 -10.46 -28.18 32.10
C HIS A 223 -11.12 -26.82 32.41
N GLU A 224 -11.16 -26.42 33.68
CA GLU A 224 -11.80 -25.17 34.08
C GLU A 224 -11.02 -23.95 33.58
N GLU A 225 -9.70 -23.97 33.72
CA GLU A 225 -8.80 -22.94 33.19
C GLU A 225 -8.95 -22.79 31.67
N LYS A 226 -8.95 -23.91 30.93
CA LYS A 226 -9.18 -23.91 29.47
C LYS A 226 -10.50 -23.26 29.10
N LYS A 227 -11.59 -23.64 29.79
CA LYS A 227 -12.94 -23.12 29.53
C LYS A 227 -13.02 -21.62 29.82
N ASN A 228 -12.51 -21.19 30.97
CA ASN A 228 -12.53 -19.78 31.39
C ASN A 228 -11.68 -18.93 30.43
N LEU A 229 -10.50 -19.43 30.05
CA LEU A 229 -9.63 -18.74 29.10
C LEU A 229 -10.28 -18.60 27.72
N LEU A 230 -10.86 -19.68 27.18
CA LEU A 230 -11.57 -19.65 25.90
C LEU A 230 -12.77 -18.68 25.92
N GLU A 231 -13.57 -18.68 26.99
CA GLU A 231 -14.73 -17.77 27.07
C GLU A 231 -14.27 -16.31 27.19
N SER A 232 -13.22 -16.03 27.97
CA SER A 232 -12.67 -14.67 28.10
C SER A 232 -12.07 -14.13 26.78
N LEU A 233 -11.51 -15.01 25.94
CA LEU A 233 -10.85 -14.65 24.69
C LEU A 233 -11.77 -14.76 23.46
N LYS A 234 -12.98 -15.28 23.63
CA LYS A 234 -13.94 -15.59 22.56
C LYS A 234 -14.15 -14.45 21.57
N GLU A 235 -14.39 -13.24 22.06
CA GLU A 235 -14.64 -12.09 21.18
C GLU A 235 -13.37 -11.63 20.45
N ARG A 236 -12.18 -11.78 21.05
CA ARG A 236 -10.90 -11.48 20.39
C ARG A 236 -10.57 -12.54 19.32
N ILE A 237 -10.82 -13.82 19.61
CA ILE A 237 -10.65 -14.90 18.64
C ILE A 237 -11.56 -14.70 17.43
N LYS A 238 -12.82 -14.31 17.64
CA LYS A 238 -13.75 -13.95 16.55
C LYS A 238 -13.27 -12.75 15.73
N ASP A 239 -12.64 -11.75 16.36
CA ASP A 239 -12.08 -10.62 15.62
C ASP A 239 -10.94 -11.06 14.70
N ILE A 240 -10.04 -11.94 15.18
CA ILE A 240 -8.96 -12.51 14.38
C ILE A 240 -9.54 -13.34 13.23
N GLU A 241 -10.51 -14.21 13.50
CA GLU A 241 -11.17 -15.03 12.48
C GLU A 241 -11.83 -14.18 11.40
N HIS A 242 -12.59 -13.16 11.80
CA HIS A 242 -13.24 -12.23 10.90
C HIS A 242 -12.20 -11.49 10.04
N TYR A 243 -11.14 -10.96 10.65
CA TYR A 243 -10.11 -10.22 9.93
C TYR A 243 -9.35 -11.10 8.94
N VAL A 244 -9.02 -12.34 9.33
CA VAL A 244 -8.36 -13.30 8.44
C VAL A 244 -9.19 -13.56 7.18
N LYS A 245 -10.51 -13.72 7.35
CA LYS A 245 -11.47 -14.05 6.28
C LYS A 245 -11.85 -12.86 5.41
N HIS A 246 -12.09 -11.71 6.02
CA HIS A 246 -12.69 -10.54 5.36
C HIS A 246 -11.70 -9.39 5.12
N LYS A 247 -10.50 -9.45 5.71
CA LYS A 247 -9.48 -8.38 5.66
C LYS A 247 -9.97 -7.04 6.22
N ASP A 248 -10.97 -7.08 7.09
CA ASP A 248 -11.60 -5.93 7.72
C ASP A 248 -11.84 -6.19 9.22
N PHE A 249 -12.04 -5.12 9.98
CA PHE A 249 -12.22 -5.16 11.43
C PHE A 249 -13.68 -5.34 11.82
N ARG A 250 -14.01 -6.45 12.50
CA ARG A 250 -15.35 -6.68 13.06
C ARG A 250 -15.77 -5.60 14.07
N ARG A 251 -14.82 -5.13 14.88
CA ARG A 251 -15.01 -4.15 15.95
C ARG A 251 -13.96 -3.06 15.86
N LEU A 252 -13.99 -2.28 14.77
CA LEU A 252 -13.00 -1.24 14.48
C LEU A 252 -12.80 -0.27 15.66
N SER A 253 -13.87 0.17 16.31
CA SER A 253 -13.80 1.08 17.47
C SER A 253 -12.98 0.52 18.63
N VAL A 254 -13.05 -0.79 18.88
CA VAL A 254 -12.27 -1.47 19.92
C VAL A 254 -10.80 -1.50 19.52
N TRP A 255 -10.50 -1.87 18.27
CA TRP A 255 -9.12 -1.91 17.78
C TRP A 255 -8.45 -0.53 17.77
N LEU A 256 -9.20 0.51 17.41
CA LEU A 256 -8.74 1.91 17.41
C LEU A 256 -8.53 2.48 18.81
N GLY A 257 -9.32 2.02 19.79
CA GLY A 257 -9.28 2.49 21.18
C GLY A 257 -8.22 1.81 22.04
N GLU A 258 -7.66 0.69 21.59
CA GLU A 258 -6.49 0.07 22.22
C GLU A 258 -5.24 0.92 21.95
N THR A 259 -4.63 1.44 23.02
CA THR A 259 -3.33 2.09 22.97
C THR A 259 -2.28 1.07 22.53
N ASP A 260 -1.37 1.49 21.64
CA ASP A 260 -0.14 0.76 21.36
C ASP A 260 0.80 0.93 22.57
N ASP A 261 0.40 0.42 23.74
CA ASP A 261 1.28 0.34 24.90
C ASP A 261 2.24 -0.83 24.64
N ALA A 262 3.46 -0.46 24.25
CA ALA A 262 4.61 -1.34 24.05
C ALA A 262 5.21 -1.82 25.38
#